data_AF-A0A7C3GXK6-F1
#
_entry.id   AF-A0A7C3GXK6-F1
#
_cell.length_a   1.000
_cell.length_b   1.000
_cell.length_c   1.000
_cell.angle_alpha   90.00
_cell.angle_beta   90.00
_cell.angle_gamma   90.00
#
_symmetry.space_group_name_H-M   'P 1'
#
loop_
_entity.id
_entity.type
_entity.pdbx_description
1 polymer ?
#
loop_
_entity_poly.entity_id
_entity_poly.type
_entity_poly.pdbx_seq_one_letter_code
_entity_poly.pdbx_strand_id
1 'polypeptide(L)'
;MRWKNFEQNKWKRVRIRPIPEMHDGNAYHTWKDIDWSVEDVAPKNKIIRLRAIGYDYVAQIGGDHILNFDTDPQRETDGFEHGIVTLKVKIQIKGVNINLEPLGRDETRFNK
;
A
#
# COMPACT_ATOMS: atom_id res chain seq x y z
N MET A 1 0.27 -0.69 -17.05
CA MET A 1 1.47 -0.74 -16.17
C MET A 1 2.25 -2.03 -16.39
N ARG A 2 3.59 -2.02 -16.50
CA ARG A 2 4.40 -3.22 -16.75
C ARG A 2 4.93 -3.79 -15.44
N TRP A 3 4.62 -5.06 -15.16
CA TRP A 3 5.00 -5.74 -13.92
C TRP A 3 6.52 -5.75 -13.63
N LYS A 4 7.34 -5.72 -14.70
CA LYS A 4 8.80 -5.59 -14.61
C LYS A 4 9.29 -4.38 -13.79
N ASN A 5 8.49 -3.32 -13.70
CA ASN A 5 8.85 -2.14 -12.91
C ASN A 5 8.80 -2.43 -11.40
N PHE A 6 7.96 -3.37 -10.94
CA PHE A 6 7.89 -3.75 -9.52
C PHE A 6 9.12 -4.52 -9.06
N GLU A 7 9.67 -5.38 -9.91
CA GLU A 7 10.89 -6.13 -9.60
C GLU A 7 12.08 -5.21 -9.31
N GLN A 8 12.16 -4.08 -10.03
CA GLN A 8 13.16 -3.03 -9.81
C GLN A 8 12.92 -2.21 -8.53
N ASN A 9 11.73 -2.31 -7.95
CA ASN A 9 11.31 -1.60 -6.74
C ASN A 9 11.29 -2.52 -5.50
N LYS A 10 11.84 -3.74 -5.59
CA LYS A 10 12.05 -4.59 -4.41
C LYS A 10 12.94 -3.84 -3.41
N TRP A 11 12.57 -3.86 -2.13
CA TRP A 11 13.19 -3.10 -1.03
C TRP A 11 12.93 -1.59 -0.99
N LYS A 12 12.18 -1.01 -1.94
CA LYS A 12 11.77 0.39 -1.83
C LYS A 12 10.76 0.59 -0.72
N ARG A 13 10.83 1.77 -0.10
CA ARG A 13 9.79 2.26 0.80
C ARG A 13 8.66 2.83 -0.04
N VAL A 14 7.43 2.54 0.33
CA VAL A 14 6.25 2.97 -0.42
C VAL A 14 5.14 3.41 0.51
N ARG A 15 4.41 4.42 0.07
CA ARG A 15 3.13 4.81 0.67
C ARG A 15 2.01 4.14 -0.09
N ILE A 16 0.96 3.74 0.61
CA ILE A 16 -0.21 3.11 -0.01
C ILE A 16 -1.31 4.15 -0.16
N ARG A 17 -1.97 4.15 -1.31
CA ARG A 17 -3.16 4.96 -1.59
C ARG A 17 -4.32 4.06 -2.05
N PRO A 18 -5.52 4.19 -1.47
CA PRO A 18 -5.86 5.03 -0.32
C PRO A 18 -5.11 4.62 0.95
N ILE A 19 -5.04 5.53 1.93
CA ILE A 19 -4.36 5.27 3.20
C ILE A 19 -5.06 4.09 3.90
N PRO A 20 -4.31 3.07 4.37
CA PRO A 20 -4.89 1.96 5.11
C PRO A 20 -5.70 2.42 6.33
N GLU A 21 -6.83 1.77 6.58
CA GLU A 21 -7.64 1.99 7.77
C GLU A 21 -7.36 0.92 8.81
N MET A 22 -7.25 1.32 10.07
CA MET A 22 -7.21 0.41 11.19
C MET A 22 -8.51 0.47 11.96
N HIS A 23 -8.93 -0.69 12.44
CA HIS A 23 -10.10 -0.85 13.27
C HIS A 23 -9.66 -1.37 14.64
N ASP A 24 -9.83 -0.53 15.66
CA ASP A 24 -9.58 -0.88 17.06
C ASP A 24 -10.92 -0.96 17.80
N GLY A 25 -11.55 -2.14 17.77
CA GLY A 25 -12.81 -2.43 18.45
C GLY A 25 -14.03 -1.63 17.98
N ASN A 26 -14.10 -0.35 18.35
CA ASN A 26 -15.25 0.54 18.17
C ASN A 26 -14.99 1.75 17.27
N ALA A 27 -13.75 1.96 16.79
CA ALA A 27 -13.41 3.11 15.96
C ALA A 27 -12.53 2.75 14.75
N TYR A 28 -12.82 3.41 13.63
CA TYR A 28 -11.91 3.49 12.50
C TYR A 28 -10.89 4.59 12.76
N HIS A 29 -9.62 4.21 12.73
CA HIS A 29 -8.50 5.14 12.73
C HIS A 29 -7.82 5.05 11.37
N THR A 30 -7.87 6.14 10.59
CA THR A 30 -6.96 6.28 9.47
C THR A 30 -5.57 6.43 10.07
N TRP A 31 -4.65 5.55 9.71
CA TRP A 31 -3.27 5.70 10.15
C TRP A 31 -2.70 7.02 9.62
N LYS A 32 -1.79 7.63 10.39
CA LYS A 32 -0.81 8.53 9.77
C LYS A 32 -0.16 7.76 8.64
N ASP A 33 -0.07 8.38 7.48
CA ASP A 33 0.52 7.86 6.26
C ASP A 33 1.82 7.10 6.53
N ILE A 34 1.71 5.78 6.71
CA ILE A 34 2.83 4.91 7.06
C ILE A 34 3.58 4.48 5.82
N ASP A 35 4.88 4.36 6.01
CA ASP A 35 5.75 3.78 5.02
C ASP A 35 5.67 2.25 5.10
N TRP A 36 5.57 1.62 3.94
CA TRP A 36 5.61 0.17 3.74
C TRP A 36 6.88 -0.19 3.00
N SER A 37 7.41 -1.39 3.21
CA SER A 37 8.52 -1.92 2.43
C SER A 37 8.02 -3.02 1.49
N VAL A 38 8.44 -2.97 0.23
CA VAL A 38 8.24 -4.06 -0.72
C VAL A 38 9.21 -5.20 -0.41
N GLU A 39 8.77 -6.18 0.38
CA GLU A 39 9.60 -7.34 0.77
C GLU A 39 9.81 -8.31 -0.38
N ASP A 40 8.74 -8.56 -1.16
CA ASP A 40 8.79 -9.51 -2.24
C ASP A 40 7.83 -9.17 -3.37
N VAL A 41 8.21 -9.58 -4.58
CA VAL A 41 7.43 -9.44 -5.80
C VAL A 41 7.45 -10.80 -6.46
N ALA A 42 6.28 -11.46 -6.53
CA ALA A 42 6.11 -12.78 -7.12
C ALA A 42 5.55 -12.63 -8.56
N PRO A 43 6.39 -12.67 -9.60
CA PRO A 43 5.96 -12.24 -10.94
C PRO A 43 5.02 -13.21 -11.62
N LYS A 44 5.18 -14.51 -11.35
CA LYS A 44 4.31 -15.56 -11.88
C LYS A 44 2.86 -15.41 -11.40
N ASN A 45 2.69 -15.03 -10.14
CA ASN A 45 1.38 -14.92 -9.50
C ASN A 45 0.85 -13.47 -9.49
N LYS A 46 1.67 -12.51 -9.93
CA LYS A 46 1.40 -11.07 -9.87
C LYS A 46 1.01 -10.63 -8.46
N ILE A 47 1.79 -11.01 -7.45
CA ILE A 47 1.55 -10.63 -6.05
C ILE A 47 2.75 -9.81 -5.56
N ILE A 48 2.49 -8.74 -4.82
CA ILE A 48 3.51 -8.05 -4.01
C ILE A 48 3.24 -8.28 -2.53
N ARG A 49 4.30 -8.42 -1.75
CA ARG A 49 4.25 -8.51 -0.29
C ARG A 49 4.77 -7.20 0.28
N LEU A 50 3.93 -6.51 1.04
CA LEU A 50 4.22 -5.23 1.66
C LEU A 50 4.25 -5.40 3.18
N ARG A 51 5.32 -4.95 3.84
CA ARG A 51 5.39 -4.88 5.30
C ARG A 51 5.30 -3.43 5.79
N ALA A 52 4.43 -3.14 6.75
CA ALA A 52 4.38 -1.82 7.38
C ALA A 52 5.65 -1.58 8.21
N ILE A 53 6.32 -0.44 8.04
CA ILE A 53 7.56 -0.13 8.76
C ILE A 53 7.24 0.30 10.18
N GLY A 54 7.87 -0.34 11.17
CA GLY A 54 7.62 -0.10 12.59
C GLY A 54 6.45 -0.89 13.18
N TYR A 55 5.86 -1.81 12.39
CA TYR A 55 4.71 -2.62 12.78
C TYR A 55 4.80 -4.03 12.19
N ASP A 56 4.11 -5.01 12.80
CA ASP A 56 4.13 -6.42 12.34
C ASP A 56 3.11 -6.76 11.25
N TYR A 57 2.56 -5.75 10.57
CA TYR A 57 1.56 -5.93 9.52
C TYR A 57 2.18 -6.27 8.17
N VAL A 58 1.68 -7.33 7.53
CA VAL A 58 2.11 -7.77 6.21
C VAL A 58 0.91 -7.95 5.27
N ALA A 59 0.80 -7.10 4.26
CA ALA A 59 -0.23 -7.19 3.24
C ALA A 59 0.27 -7.94 2.00
N GLN A 60 -0.56 -8.82 1.44
CA GLN A 60 -0.34 -9.42 0.12
C GLN A 60 -1.30 -8.78 -0.88
N ILE A 61 -0.76 -8.10 -1.88
CA ILE A 61 -1.54 -7.34 -2.85
C ILE A 61 -1.41 -7.98 -4.22
N GLY A 62 -2.54 -8.39 -4.80
CA GLY A 62 -2.63 -8.84 -6.18
C GLY A 62 -2.43 -7.68 -7.16
N GLY A 63 -1.82 -7.96 -8.31
CA GLY A 63 -1.51 -6.96 -9.33
C GLY A 63 -2.74 -6.37 -10.00
N ASP A 64 -3.87 -7.07 -9.94
CA ASP A 64 -5.20 -6.57 -10.33
C ASP A 64 -5.73 -5.49 -9.38
N HIS A 65 -5.37 -5.57 -8.10
CA HIS A 65 -5.67 -4.55 -7.09
C HIS A 65 -4.78 -3.30 -7.19
N ILE A 66 -3.69 -3.33 -7.97
CA ILE A 66 -2.80 -2.18 -8.14
C ILE A 66 -3.26 -1.36 -9.36
N LEU A 67 -3.45 -0.06 -9.15
CA LEU A 67 -3.72 0.91 -10.20
C LEU A 67 -2.42 1.46 -10.78
N ASN A 68 -1.51 1.93 -9.92
CA ASN A 68 -0.25 2.54 -10.34
C ASN A 68 0.86 2.39 -9.29
N PHE A 69 2.11 2.56 -9.72
CA PHE A 69 3.28 2.77 -8.86
C PHE A 69 4.04 3.97 -9.41
N ASP A 70 4.14 5.01 -8.60
CA ASP A 70 4.89 6.23 -8.90
C ASP A 70 6.06 6.40 -7.95
N THR A 71 7.07 7.16 -8.35
CA THR A 71 8.11 7.63 -7.43
C THR A 71 7.58 8.83 -6.65
N ASP A 72 8.00 8.98 -5.40
CA ASP A 72 7.64 10.09 -4.51
C ASP A 72 8.82 11.04 -4.31
N PRO A 73 9.06 11.98 -5.24
CA PRO A 73 10.22 12.87 -5.19
C PRO A 73 10.19 13.84 -4.01
N GLN A 74 9.05 14.01 -3.33
CA GLN A 74 8.91 14.96 -2.21
C GLN A 74 9.46 14.41 -0.89
N ARG A 75 9.77 13.12 -0.79
CA ARG A 75 10.19 12.48 0.46
C ARG A 75 11.53 11.74 0.41
N GLU A 76 12.37 12.02 -0.58
CA GLU A 76 13.78 11.56 -0.65
C GLU A 76 14.68 12.18 0.44
N THR A 77 14.13 12.52 1.62
CA THR A 77 14.81 13.28 2.68
C THR A 77 15.45 12.40 3.75
N ASP A 78 15.14 11.10 3.79
CA ASP A 78 15.76 10.12 4.70
C ASP A 78 16.85 9.26 4.04
N GLY A 79 17.23 9.58 2.79
CA GLY A 79 18.22 8.85 2.01
C GLY A 79 17.67 7.57 1.34
N PHE A 80 16.36 7.31 1.42
CA PHE A 80 15.70 6.22 0.70
C PHE A 80 14.82 6.76 -0.43
N GLU A 81 14.78 6.04 -1.56
CA GLU A 81 13.78 6.30 -2.59
C GLU A 81 12.40 5.83 -2.10
N HIS A 82 11.46 6.76 -2.03
CA HIS A 82 10.07 6.47 -1.71
C HIS A 82 9.24 6.37 -2.98
N GLY A 83 8.28 5.45 -2.99
CA GLY A 83 7.25 5.34 -4.02
C GLY A 83 5.84 5.52 -3.47
N ILE A 84 4.87 5.64 -4.37
CA ILE A 84 3.45 5.61 -4.05
C ILE A 84 2.84 4.43 -4.80
N VAL A 85 2.26 3.49 -4.07
CA VAL A 85 1.46 2.39 -4.60
C VAL A 85 -0.01 2.79 -4.52
N THR A 86 -0.59 3.09 -5.68
CA THR A 86 -2.02 3.39 -5.78
C THR A 86 -2.78 2.10 -6.05
N LEU A 87 -3.74 1.80 -5.18
CA LEU A 87 -4.58 0.61 -5.19
C LEU A 87 -6.00 0.94 -5.64
N LYS A 88 -6.67 -0.05 -6.22
CA LYS A 88 -8.11 -0.07 -6.55
C LYS A 88 -8.95 -0.63 -5.40
N VAL A 89 -8.28 -0.98 -4.31
CA VAL A 89 -8.87 -1.56 -3.09
C VAL A 89 -8.34 -0.77 -1.90
N LYS A 90 -9.03 -0.92 -0.79
CA LYS A 90 -8.66 -0.38 0.51
C LYS A 90 -8.12 -1.49 1.39
N ILE A 91 -7.04 -1.18 2.09
CA ILE A 91 -6.48 -2.08 3.12
C ILE A 91 -7.16 -1.75 4.44
N GLN A 92 -7.77 -2.76 5.06
CA GLN A 92 -8.29 -2.68 6.42
C GLN A 92 -7.47 -3.58 7.35
N ILE A 93 -7.03 -3.02 8.47
CA ILE A 93 -6.27 -3.71 9.51
C ILE A 93 -7.19 -3.87 10.73
N LYS A 94 -7.54 -5.11 11.09
CA LYS A 94 -8.44 -5.47 12.20
C LYS A 94 -7.68 -6.38 13.17
N GLY A 95 -7.08 -5.80 14.21
CA GLY A 95 -6.13 -6.51 15.06
C GLY A 95 -4.97 -7.06 14.23
N VAL A 96 -4.72 -8.37 14.26
CA VAL A 96 -3.68 -9.04 13.47
C VAL A 96 -4.09 -9.34 12.01
N ASN A 97 -5.36 -9.09 11.66
CA ASN A 97 -5.90 -9.45 10.35
C ASN A 97 -5.82 -8.28 9.38
N ILE A 98 -5.48 -8.58 8.12
CA ILE A 98 -5.48 -7.61 7.01
C ILE A 98 -6.49 -8.08 5.96
N ASN A 99 -7.44 -7.20 5.65
CA ASN A 99 -8.46 -7.43 4.64
C ASN A 99 -8.31 -6.41 3.51
N LEU A 100 -8.66 -6.83 2.29
CA LEU A 100 -8.74 -5.97 1.12
C LEU A 100 -10.21 -5.80 0.75
N GLU A 101 -10.69 -4.56 0.69
CA GLU A 101 -12.06 -4.26 0.30
C GLU A 101 -12.07 -3.40 -0.97
N PRO A 102 -12.97 -3.64 -1.93
CA PRO A 102 -13.14 -2.74 -3.06
C PRO A 102 -13.44 -1.32 -2.59
N LEU A 103 -12.93 -0.32 -3.32
CA LEU A 103 -13.34 1.06 -3.12
C LEU A 103 -14.84 1.14 -3.49
N GLY A 104 -15.69 1.44 -2.50
CA GLY A 104 -17.12 1.63 -2.72
C GLY A 104 -17.37 2.78 -3.70
N ARG A 105 -18.55 2.79 -4.35
CA ARG A 105 -18.93 3.83 -5.34
C ARG A 105 -19.00 5.27 -4.77
N ASP A 106 -18.82 5.48 -3.47
CA ASP A 106 -18.99 6.77 -2.78
C ASP A 106 -17.69 7.58 -2.59
N GLU A 107 -16.64 7.32 -3.37
CA GLU A 107 -15.37 8.08 -3.28
C GLU A 107 -15.29 9.32 -4.18
N THR A 108 -16.42 10.01 -4.43
CA THR A 108 -16.44 11.38 -4.98
C THR A 108 -15.94 12.43 -3.98
N ARG A 109 -15.13 12.06 -2.98
CA ARG A 109 -14.67 12.97 -1.91
C ARG A 109 -13.16 13.22 -1.85
N PHE A 110 -12.36 12.60 -2.72
CA PHE A 110 -10.91 12.84 -2.76
C PHE A 110 -10.45 13.93 -3.75
N ASN A 111 -11.37 14.65 -4.38
CA ASN A 111 -11.05 15.91 -5.09
C ASN A 111 -11.61 17.10 -4.28
N LYS A 112 -10.85 17.57 -3.30
CA LYS A 112 -10.92 18.96 -2.82
C LYS A 112 -9.57 19.41 -2.32
#